data_AF-A0A7W7SP15-F1
#
_entry.id   AF-A0A7W7SP15-F1
#
_cell.length_a   1.000
_cell.length_b   1.000
_cell.length_c   1.000
_cell.angle_alpha   90.00
_cell.angle_beta   90.00
_cell.angle_gamma   90.00
#
_symmetry.space_group_name_H-M   'P 1'
#
loop_
_entity.id
_entity.type
_entity.pdbx_description
1 polymer ?
#
loop_
_entity_poly.entity_id
_entity_poly.type
_entity_poly.pdbx_seq_one_letter_code
_entity_poly.pdbx_strand_id
1 'polypeptide(L)'
;MQIGRSEEQPPAKAHRRLIAKILISLAGFLVTFSISTFLPLGNRSDLLWSLGVSLFVAAVVFIAQYLFEVEKRLYALEQRFDEYQQRTQTELARHAEATERHLSEGFSKIHLATELFGLVEASQLKPGEMAQLTKLVRSRTKITSATSPLVQEFAQTEITRLAEYLKQIGDGSDLTYEGEDRDWILGLTKAAKSSIKATSLSTVDAGGRSFVDGGVWQTDLGQRYLALQRQAIKRGVRVQRIFIIDRDELPAKDLDQVLQLHYSIGVEVRTLDNTAAAAFHSRLRDFILFDEVLSYQSTAATTLRQLNPIIVNTSLVTDPERVNKRILEFADLWNAEDAREFRP
;
A
#
# COMPACT_ATOMS: atom_id res chain seq x y z
N MET A 1 46.35 3.77 -4.44
CA MET A 1 47.68 3.33 -3.98
C MET A 1 48.73 4.23 -4.63
N GLN A 2 49.09 5.32 -3.96
CA GLN A 2 50.30 6.13 -4.18
C GLN A 2 50.37 7.08 -2.97
N ILE A 3 51.20 6.72 -1.98
CA ILE A 3 51.44 7.54 -0.80
C ILE A 3 52.77 8.28 -1.06
N GLY A 4 52.66 9.54 -1.46
CA GLY A 4 53.79 10.45 -1.55
C GLY A 4 54.24 10.83 -0.14
N ARG A 5 55.39 10.32 0.28
CA ARG A 5 56.06 10.69 1.53
C ARG A 5 56.82 11.99 1.28
N SER A 6 56.21 13.12 1.60
CA SER A 6 56.91 14.41 1.64
C SER A 6 57.84 14.41 2.85
N GLU A 7 59.15 14.48 2.60
CA GLU A 7 60.14 14.79 3.63
C GLU A 7 59.89 16.20 4.17
N GLU A 8 59.29 16.29 5.36
CA GLU A 8 59.22 17.54 6.12
C GLU A 8 60.63 17.91 6.59
N GLN A 9 61.24 18.88 5.92
CA GLN A 9 62.38 19.64 6.46
C GLN A 9 61.96 20.28 7.79
N PRO A 10 62.73 20.12 8.89
CA PRO A 10 62.39 20.71 10.17
C PRO A 10 62.44 22.24 10.08
N PRO A 11 61.46 22.96 10.65
CA PRO A 11 61.32 24.39 10.43
C PRO A 11 62.46 25.17 11.10
N ALA A 12 63.13 26.04 10.34
CA ALA A 12 64.21 26.94 10.77
C ALA A 12 63.94 27.75 12.06
N LYS A 13 62.66 27.85 12.49
CA LYS A 13 62.24 28.45 13.76
C LYS A 13 62.66 27.65 15.01
N ALA A 14 62.81 26.33 14.91
CA ALA A 14 63.22 25.48 16.04
C ALA A 14 64.68 25.75 16.44
N HIS A 15 65.58 25.88 15.47
CA HIS A 15 66.98 26.22 15.72
C HIS A 15 67.16 27.61 16.33
N ARG A 16 66.38 28.60 15.88
CA ARG A 16 66.47 29.97 16.41
C ARG A 16 66.04 30.07 17.88
N ARG A 17 65.06 29.27 18.30
CA ARG A 17 64.63 29.20 19.72
C ARG A 17 65.64 28.45 20.59
N LEU A 18 66.25 27.38 20.06
CA LEU A 18 67.29 26.64 20.78
C LEU A 18 68.53 27.53 21.02
N ILE A 19 68.94 28.29 20.00
CA ILE A 19 70.05 29.24 20.08
C ILE A 19 69.77 30.35 21.11
N ALA A 20 68.55 30.91 21.11
CA ALA A 20 68.18 31.93 22.10
C ALA A 20 68.21 31.41 23.54
N LYS A 21 67.83 30.14 23.76
CA LYS A 21 67.89 29.52 25.08
C LYS A 21 69.32 29.28 25.57
N ILE A 22 70.19 28.80 24.68
CA ILE A 22 71.62 28.63 24.96
C ILE A 22 72.26 29.99 25.30
N LEU A 23 71.89 31.05 24.57
CA LEU A 23 72.37 32.41 24.84
C LEU A 23 71.90 32.96 26.19
N ILE A 24 70.66 32.69 26.61
CA ILE A 24 70.14 33.13 27.91
C ILE A 24 70.82 32.36 29.05
N SER A 25 71.05 31.05 28.91
CA SER A 25 71.82 30.29 29.91
C SER A 25 73.28 30.74 30.00
N LEU A 26 73.89 31.09 28.85
CA LEU A 26 75.26 31.59 28.78
C LEU A 26 75.38 32.99 29.41
N ALA A 27 74.38 33.86 29.19
CA ALA A 27 74.31 35.17 29.82
C ALA A 27 74.16 35.04 31.35
N GLY A 28 73.33 34.11 31.83
CA GLY A 28 73.20 33.82 33.27
C GLY A 28 74.52 33.35 33.88
N PHE A 29 75.20 32.41 33.21
CA PHE A 29 76.53 31.95 33.62
C PHE A 29 77.55 33.09 33.70
N LEU A 30 77.59 33.97 32.69
CA LEU A 30 78.49 35.14 32.66
C LEU A 30 78.20 36.14 33.78
N VAL A 31 76.93 36.40 34.10
CA VAL A 31 76.54 37.29 35.20
C VAL A 31 76.94 36.69 36.55
N THR A 32 76.65 35.41 36.80
CA THR A 32 77.02 34.74 38.05
C THR A 32 78.54 34.63 38.21
N PHE A 33 79.27 34.33 37.14
CA PHE A 33 80.74 34.31 37.14
C PHE A 33 81.32 35.70 37.43
N SER A 34 80.78 36.75 36.81
CA SER A 34 81.24 38.13 37.03
C SER A 34 81.03 38.55 38.48
N ILE A 35 79.85 38.27 39.06
CA ILE A 35 79.56 38.56 40.48
C ILE A 35 80.51 37.78 41.39
N SER A 36 80.83 36.53 41.06
CA SER A 36 81.77 35.72 41.85
C SER A 36 83.22 36.23 41.81
N THR A 37 83.61 36.93 40.74
CA THR A 37 84.98 37.46 40.57
C THR A 37 85.19 38.77 41.33
N PHE A 38 84.10 39.49 41.64
CA PHE A 38 84.14 40.75 42.40
C PHE A 38 84.05 40.57 43.92
N LEU A 39 83.89 39.34 44.42
CA LEU A 39 83.95 39.02 45.85
C LEU A 39 85.40 38.72 46.26
N PRO A 40 85.97 39.40 47.28
CA PRO A 40 87.35 39.19 47.69
C PRO A 40 87.46 37.86 48.45
N LEU A 41 87.85 36.81 47.72
CA LEU A 41 88.02 35.45 48.24
C LEU A 41 89.48 35.03 48.02
N GLY A 42 90.23 35.00 49.11
CA GLY A 42 91.69 34.92 49.13
C GLY A 42 92.31 33.55 48.91
N ASN A 43 91.62 32.57 48.30
CA ASN A 43 92.19 31.24 48.07
C ASN A 43 91.75 30.58 46.75
N ARG A 44 92.66 29.83 46.11
CA ARG A 44 92.42 29.10 44.84
C ARG A 44 91.26 28.09 44.88
N SER A 45 90.78 27.71 46.07
CA SER A 45 89.60 26.85 46.28
C SER A 45 88.28 27.51 45.88
N ASP A 46 88.20 28.84 45.91
CA ASP A 46 86.93 29.56 45.73
C ASP A 46 86.52 29.69 44.25
N LEU A 47 87.47 29.56 43.33
CA LEU A 47 87.23 29.62 41.88
C LEU A 47 86.63 28.33 41.32
N LEU A 48 86.94 27.17 41.93
CA LEU A 48 86.29 25.91 41.61
C LEU A 48 84.85 25.88 42.13
N TRP A 49 84.61 26.52 43.28
CA TRP A 49 83.26 26.65 43.86
C TRP A 49 82.37 27.57 43.02
N SER A 50 82.88 28.73 42.57
CA SER A 50 82.09 29.63 41.72
C SER A 50 81.69 29.00 40.38
N LEU A 51 82.58 28.21 39.78
CA LEU A 51 82.33 27.48 38.53
C LEU A 51 81.32 26.35 38.72
N GLY A 52 81.38 25.66 39.87
CA GLY A 52 80.39 24.65 40.25
C GLY A 52 78.99 25.24 40.46
N VAL A 53 78.90 26.39 41.14
CA VAL A 53 77.63 27.09 41.39
C VAL A 53 77.02 27.63 40.10
N SER A 54 77.79 28.24 39.22
CA SER A 54 77.27 28.78 37.95
C SER A 54 76.81 27.69 36.99
N LEU A 55 77.53 26.57 36.91
CA LEU A 55 77.11 25.40 36.14
C LEU A 55 75.82 24.79 36.70
N PHE A 56 75.72 24.70 38.02
CA PHE A 56 74.52 24.21 38.69
C PHE A 56 73.31 25.13 38.43
N VAL A 57 73.47 26.44 38.57
CA VAL A 57 72.41 27.41 38.28
C VAL A 57 71.99 27.36 36.80
N ALA A 58 72.94 27.25 35.87
CA ALA A 58 72.63 27.12 34.44
C ALA A 58 71.85 25.82 34.15
N ALA A 59 72.23 24.71 34.77
CA ALA A 59 71.53 23.43 34.64
C ALA A 59 70.10 23.51 35.19
N VAL A 60 69.91 24.11 36.37
CA VAL A 60 68.58 24.29 36.98
C VAL A 60 67.68 25.19 36.13
N VAL A 61 68.21 26.31 35.63
CA VAL A 61 67.47 27.20 34.72
C VAL A 61 67.10 26.49 33.42
N PHE A 62 68.02 25.70 32.85
CA PHE A 62 67.76 24.91 31.66
C PHE A 62 66.64 23.87 31.89
N ILE A 63 66.68 23.15 33.02
CA ILE A 63 65.65 22.17 33.38
C ILE A 63 64.30 22.85 33.59
N ALA A 64 64.25 23.99 34.30
CA ALA A 64 63.01 24.74 34.50
C ALA A 64 62.41 25.23 33.18
N GLN A 65 63.24 25.73 32.26
CA GLN A 65 62.80 26.13 30.92
C GLN A 65 62.31 24.96 30.08
N TYR A 66 62.94 23.79 30.24
CA TYR A 66 62.53 22.58 29.54
C TYR A 66 61.17 22.08 30.05
N LEU A 67 61.00 21.99 31.37
CA LEU A 67 59.73 21.57 32.00
C LEU A 67 58.56 22.46 31.58
N PHE A 68 58.75 23.79 31.56
CA PHE A 68 57.72 24.73 31.13
C PHE A 68 57.35 24.57 29.64
N GLU A 69 58.32 24.24 28.78
CA GLU A 69 58.03 23.99 27.36
C GLU A 69 57.29 22.67 27.14
N VAL A 70 57.63 21.63 27.90
CA VAL A 70 56.95 20.33 27.85
C VAL A 70 55.49 20.48 28.29
N GLU A 71 55.23 21.19 29.39
CA GLU A 71 53.88 21.48 29.87
C GLU A 71 53.05 22.22 28.82
N LYS A 72 53.62 23.26 28.20
CA LYS A 72 52.95 24.00 27.13
C LYS A 72 52.63 23.14 25.91
N ARG A 73 53.48 22.17 25.57
CA ARG A 73 53.24 21.23 24.47
C ARG A 73 52.17 20.20 24.82
N LEU A 74 52.15 19.72 26.07
CA LEU A 74 51.11 18.81 26.57
C LEU A 74 49.72 19.45 26.48
N TYR A 75 49.56 20.68 26.98
CA TYR A 75 48.28 21.41 26.88
C TYR A 75 47.82 21.61 25.43
N ALA A 76 48.72 21.94 24.52
CA ALA A 76 48.39 22.12 23.11
C ALA A 76 48.02 20.79 22.41
N LEU A 77 48.57 19.67 22.89
CA LEU A 77 48.32 18.35 22.33
C LEU A 77 46.99 17.78 22.85
N GLU A 78 46.67 18.01 24.12
CA GLU A 78 45.40 17.66 24.75
C GLU A 78 44.23 18.38 24.08
N GLN A 79 44.34 19.70 23.87
CA GLN A 79 43.33 20.46 23.12
C GLN A 79 43.10 19.92 21.69
N ARG A 80 44.18 19.53 21.00
CA ARG A 80 44.06 18.93 19.66
C ARG A 80 43.41 17.55 19.69
N PHE A 81 43.68 16.77 20.73
CA PHE A 81 43.05 15.46 20.93
C PHE A 81 41.55 15.60 21.17
N ASP A 82 41.14 16.54 22.02
CA ASP A 82 39.72 16.81 22.30
C ASP A 82 38.98 17.27 21.04
N GLU A 83 39.56 18.21 20.27
CA GLU A 83 39.00 18.67 19.00
C GLU A 83 38.89 17.54 17.97
N TYR A 84 39.92 16.70 17.86
CA TYR A 84 39.93 15.58 16.93
C TYR A 84 38.90 14.52 17.32
N GLN A 85 38.79 14.20 18.60
CA GLN A 85 37.84 13.23 19.12
C GLN A 85 36.39 13.71 18.91
N GLN A 86 36.09 14.99 19.17
CA GLN A 86 34.78 15.59 18.90
C GLN A 86 34.42 15.59 17.42
N ARG A 87 35.35 15.95 16.53
CA ARG A 87 35.11 15.92 15.08
C ARG A 87 34.81 14.50 14.59
N THR A 88 35.60 13.53 15.03
CA THR A 88 35.43 12.12 14.63
C THR A 88 34.10 11.55 15.12
N GLN A 89 33.69 11.84 16.36
CA GLN A 89 32.37 11.42 16.86
C GLN A 89 31.22 12.05 16.07
N THR A 90 31.33 13.34 15.74
CA THR A 90 30.28 14.04 15.00
C THR A 90 30.14 13.51 13.58
N GLU A 91 31.25 13.21 12.90
CA GLU A 91 31.22 12.60 11.57
C GLU A 91 30.65 11.18 11.59
N LEU A 92 31.05 10.35 12.57
CA LEU A 92 30.50 9.02 12.75
C LEU A 92 29.00 9.04 13.02
N ALA A 93 28.52 9.95 13.86
CA ALA A 93 27.09 10.08 14.15
C ALA A 93 26.29 10.45 12.90
N ARG A 94 26.78 11.40 12.09
CA ARG A 94 26.14 11.76 10.81
C ARG A 94 26.14 10.61 9.82
N HIS A 95 27.24 9.87 9.72
CA HIS A 95 27.33 8.70 8.85
C HIS A 95 26.41 7.57 9.32
N ALA A 96 26.31 7.32 10.62
CA ALA A 96 25.41 6.33 11.19
C ALA A 96 23.95 6.67 10.87
N GLU A 97 23.55 7.93 11.06
CA GLU A 97 22.18 8.39 10.77
C GLU A 97 21.85 8.30 9.27
N ALA A 98 22.78 8.69 8.39
CA ALA A 98 22.59 8.56 6.95
C ALA A 98 22.48 7.08 6.54
N THR A 99 23.31 6.21 7.11
CA THR A 99 23.29 4.77 6.84
C THR A 99 22.00 4.13 7.35
N GLU A 100 21.53 4.50 8.53
CA GLU A 100 20.28 4.02 9.11
C GLU A 100 19.07 4.41 8.25
N ARG A 101 19.02 5.65 7.74
CA ARG A 101 17.94 6.06 6.82
C ARG A 101 17.96 5.23 5.52
N HIS A 102 19.13 5.05 4.91
CA HIS A 102 19.25 4.26 3.69
C HIS A 102 18.92 2.78 3.91
N LEU A 103 19.32 2.21 5.06
CA LEU A 103 18.97 0.86 5.44
C LEU A 103 17.48 0.71 5.71
N SER A 104 16.86 1.64 6.45
CA SER A 104 15.43 1.62 6.74
C SER A 104 14.58 1.70 5.47
N GLU A 105 14.91 2.62 4.55
CA GLU A 105 14.24 2.69 3.25
C GLU A 105 14.47 1.43 2.40
N GLY A 106 15.68 0.89 2.41
CA GLY A 106 16.03 -0.34 1.71
C GLY A 106 15.25 -1.54 2.24
N PHE A 107 15.22 -1.72 3.57
CA PHE A 107 14.49 -2.80 4.23
C PHE A 107 12.98 -2.67 4.04
N SER A 108 12.42 -1.47 4.05
CA SER A 108 11.00 -1.25 3.76
C SER A 108 10.63 -1.68 2.33
N LYS A 109 11.44 -1.31 1.33
CA LYS A 109 11.23 -1.72 -0.07
C LYS A 109 11.41 -3.24 -0.26
N ILE A 110 12.41 -3.83 0.39
CA ILE A 110 12.66 -5.28 0.33
C ILE A 110 11.53 -6.05 1.02
N HIS A 111 11.05 -5.58 2.18
CA HIS A 111 9.92 -6.17 2.89
C HIS A 111 8.67 -6.16 2.01
N LEU A 112 8.31 -5.00 1.46
CA LEU A 112 7.14 -4.87 0.59
C LEU A 112 7.25 -5.77 -0.66
N ALA A 113 8.43 -5.82 -1.28
CA ALA A 113 8.65 -6.70 -2.42
C ALA A 113 8.50 -8.18 -2.05
N THR A 114 9.08 -8.59 -0.91
CA THR A 114 9.01 -9.98 -0.42
C THR A 114 7.58 -10.36 -0.03
N GLU A 115 6.85 -9.45 0.61
CA GLU A 115 5.44 -9.61 0.94
C GLU A 115 4.57 -9.73 -0.32
N LEU A 116 4.77 -8.86 -1.31
CA LEU A 116 4.06 -8.95 -2.60
C LEU A 116 4.38 -10.26 -3.34
N PHE A 117 5.65 -10.70 -3.37
CA PHE A 117 6.02 -11.98 -3.96
C PHE A 117 5.37 -13.15 -3.20
N GLY A 118 5.39 -13.12 -1.87
CA GLY A 118 4.73 -14.12 -1.03
C GLY A 118 3.22 -14.17 -1.25
N LEU A 119 2.56 -13.02 -1.37
CA LEU A 119 1.13 -12.93 -1.68
C LEU A 119 0.81 -13.45 -3.08
N VAL A 120 1.65 -13.17 -4.09
CA VAL A 120 1.48 -13.69 -5.46
C VAL A 120 1.63 -15.20 -5.50
N GLU A 121 2.62 -15.77 -4.79
CA GLU A 121 2.79 -17.22 -4.67
C GLU A 121 1.63 -17.87 -3.91
N ALA A 122 1.22 -17.30 -2.78
CA ALA A 122 0.12 -17.81 -1.96
C ALA A 122 -1.24 -17.75 -2.69
N SER A 123 -1.45 -16.72 -3.50
CA SER A 123 -2.69 -16.51 -4.26
C SER A 123 -2.80 -17.38 -5.52
N GLN A 124 -1.75 -18.14 -5.87
CA GLN A 124 -1.67 -18.98 -7.08
C GLN A 124 -2.16 -18.26 -8.35
N LEU A 125 -1.86 -16.96 -8.46
CA LEU A 125 -2.40 -16.13 -9.53
C LEU A 125 -1.95 -16.67 -10.89
N LYS A 126 -2.91 -16.87 -11.78
CA LYS A 126 -2.62 -17.25 -13.16
C LYS A 126 -1.86 -16.11 -13.85
N PRO A 127 -1.03 -16.39 -14.86
CA PRO A 127 -0.28 -15.35 -15.58
C PRO A 127 -1.16 -14.22 -16.12
N GLY A 128 -2.39 -14.53 -16.53
CA GLY A 128 -3.36 -13.53 -16.98
C GLY A 128 -3.86 -12.59 -15.87
N GLU A 129 -4.00 -13.08 -14.64
CA GLU A 129 -4.44 -12.29 -13.47
C GLU A 129 -3.32 -11.36 -13.00
N MET A 130 -2.08 -11.86 -12.98
CA MET A 130 -0.89 -11.04 -12.70
C MET A 130 -0.71 -9.91 -13.72
N ALA A 131 -1.04 -10.15 -14.99
CA ALA A 131 -1.03 -9.12 -16.02
C ALA A 131 -2.06 -8.00 -15.75
N GLN A 132 -3.23 -8.33 -15.19
CA GLN A 132 -4.23 -7.32 -14.81
C GLN A 132 -3.77 -6.48 -13.63
N LEU A 133 -3.17 -7.09 -12.59
CA LEU A 133 -2.58 -6.34 -11.47
C LEU A 133 -1.46 -5.41 -11.95
N THR A 134 -0.59 -5.90 -12.83
CA THR A 134 0.46 -5.08 -13.45
C THR A 134 -0.14 -3.91 -14.24
N LYS A 135 -1.24 -4.14 -14.97
CA LYS A 135 -1.96 -3.09 -15.70
C LYS A 135 -2.57 -2.06 -14.75
N LEU A 136 -3.12 -2.47 -13.61
CA LEU A 136 -3.66 -1.56 -12.59
C LEU A 136 -2.57 -0.65 -12.01
N VAL A 137 -1.46 -1.25 -11.56
CA VAL A 137 -0.30 -0.49 -11.03
C VAL A 137 0.24 0.47 -12.08
N ARG A 138 0.45 0.01 -13.32
CA ARG A 138 0.92 0.85 -14.43
C ARG A 138 -0.06 1.98 -14.77
N SER A 139 -1.36 1.75 -14.61
CA SER A 139 -2.37 2.79 -14.83
C SER A 139 -2.33 3.83 -13.73
N ARG A 140 -2.13 3.43 -12.46
CA ARG A 140 -1.93 4.34 -11.34
C ARG A 140 -0.68 5.20 -11.50
N THR A 141 0.42 4.65 -12.03
CA THR A 141 1.65 5.44 -12.26
C THR A 141 1.48 6.57 -13.28
N LYS A 142 0.44 6.54 -14.12
CA LYS A 142 0.12 7.62 -15.05
C LYS A 142 -0.61 8.79 -14.37
N ILE A 143 -1.20 8.54 -13.20
CA ILE A 143 -1.82 9.58 -12.37
C ILE A 143 -0.70 10.20 -11.54
N THR A 144 -0.06 11.21 -12.12
CA THR A 144 1.12 11.87 -11.55
C THR A 144 0.73 12.99 -10.58
N SER A 145 1.71 13.53 -9.87
CA SER A 145 1.55 14.72 -9.01
C SER A 145 1.06 15.97 -9.77
N ALA A 146 1.17 15.99 -11.10
CA ALA A 146 0.63 17.04 -11.97
C ALA A 146 -0.88 16.89 -12.24
N THR A 147 -1.48 15.74 -11.88
CA THR A 147 -2.93 15.51 -11.99
C THR A 147 -3.66 16.15 -10.80
N SER A 148 -4.86 16.68 -11.04
CA SER A 148 -5.71 17.30 -9.99
C SER A 148 -5.76 16.44 -8.71
N PRO A 149 -5.62 17.05 -7.52
CA PRO A 149 -5.70 16.33 -6.24
C PRO A 149 -6.97 15.47 -6.11
N LEU A 150 -8.11 15.97 -6.60
CA LEU A 150 -9.37 15.22 -6.59
C LEU A 150 -9.30 13.92 -7.38
N VAL A 151 -8.61 13.90 -8.52
CA VAL A 151 -8.46 12.69 -9.34
C VAL A 151 -7.52 11.69 -8.66
N GLN A 152 -6.48 12.19 -7.96
CA GLN A 152 -5.57 11.34 -7.20
C GLN A 152 -6.27 10.67 -6.01
N GLU A 153 -7.11 11.42 -5.31
CA GLU A 153 -7.90 10.96 -4.18
C GLU A 153 -8.98 9.96 -4.65
N PHE A 154 -9.73 10.30 -5.71
CA PHE A 154 -10.71 9.38 -6.29
C PHE A 154 -10.09 8.05 -6.73
N ALA A 155 -8.95 8.08 -7.42
CA ALA A 155 -8.25 6.86 -7.83
C ALA A 155 -7.78 6.03 -6.62
N GLN A 156 -7.38 6.69 -5.52
CA GLN A 156 -7.02 6.00 -4.29
C GLN A 156 -8.23 5.34 -3.63
N THR A 157 -9.35 6.07 -3.55
CA THR A 157 -10.62 5.56 -3.01
C THR A 157 -11.11 4.34 -3.79
N GLU A 158 -11.03 4.35 -5.13
CA GLU A 158 -11.42 3.20 -5.94
C GLU A 158 -10.52 1.98 -5.75
N ILE A 159 -9.20 2.16 -5.59
CA ILE A 159 -8.29 1.04 -5.28
C ILE A 159 -8.63 0.44 -3.91
N THR A 160 -8.85 1.29 -2.89
CA THR A 160 -9.24 0.85 -1.55
C THR A 160 -10.58 0.09 -1.61
N ARG A 161 -11.57 0.63 -2.32
CA ARG A 161 -12.88 -0.01 -2.49
C ARG A 161 -12.78 -1.39 -3.14
N LEU A 162 -11.98 -1.52 -4.21
CA LEU A 162 -11.75 -2.82 -4.87
C LEU A 162 -11.05 -3.83 -3.96
N ALA A 163 -10.05 -3.39 -3.19
CA ALA A 163 -9.35 -4.26 -2.24
C ALA A 163 -10.30 -4.77 -1.14
N GLU A 164 -11.16 -3.90 -0.62
CA GLU A 164 -12.15 -4.25 0.39
C GLU A 164 -13.23 -5.18 -0.14
N TYR A 165 -13.67 -5.00 -1.39
CA TYR A 165 -14.57 -5.94 -2.07
C TYR A 165 -13.95 -7.32 -2.25
N LEU A 166 -12.69 -7.40 -2.70
CA LEU A 166 -11.99 -8.69 -2.84
C LEU A 166 -11.86 -9.40 -1.51
N LYS A 167 -11.59 -8.66 -0.43
CA LYS A 167 -11.55 -9.19 0.93
C LYS A 167 -12.90 -9.77 1.33
N GLN A 168 -13.99 -9.01 1.17
CA GLN A 168 -15.34 -9.45 1.53
C GLN A 168 -15.78 -10.71 0.73
N ILE A 169 -15.43 -10.79 -0.57
CA ILE A 169 -15.65 -12.00 -1.38
C ILE A 169 -14.85 -13.18 -0.81
N GLY A 170 -13.57 -12.96 -0.49
CA GLY A 170 -12.69 -14.00 0.08
C GLY A 170 -13.16 -14.49 1.45
N ASP A 171 -13.72 -13.61 2.26
CA ASP A 171 -14.26 -13.92 3.59
C ASP A 171 -15.65 -14.58 3.52
N GLY A 172 -16.23 -14.77 2.33
CA GLY A 172 -17.59 -15.30 2.15
C GLY A 172 -18.69 -14.37 2.67
N SER A 173 -18.37 -13.08 2.81
CA SER A 173 -19.32 -12.07 3.26
C SER A 173 -20.19 -11.59 2.12
N ASP A 174 -21.42 -11.20 2.47
CA ASP A 174 -22.31 -10.55 1.52
C ASP A 174 -21.77 -9.17 1.14
N LEU A 175 -21.76 -8.89 -0.16
CA LEU A 175 -21.54 -7.54 -0.66
C LEU A 175 -22.89 -6.85 -0.81
N THR A 176 -23.03 -5.64 -0.30
CA THR A 176 -24.19 -4.79 -0.58
C THR A 176 -23.73 -3.50 -1.23
N TYR A 177 -24.33 -3.18 -2.36
CA TYR A 177 -24.15 -1.94 -3.09
C TYR A 177 -25.44 -1.13 -2.98
N GLU A 178 -25.31 0.13 -2.57
CA GLU A 178 -26.40 1.09 -2.53
C GLU A 178 -26.71 1.53 -3.98
N GLY A 179 -27.85 1.09 -4.49
CA GLY A 179 -28.33 1.28 -5.87
C GLY A 179 -28.29 0.02 -6.73
N GLU A 180 -28.37 0.21 -8.05
CA GLU A 180 -28.24 -0.83 -9.06
C GLU A 180 -26.76 -0.99 -9.47
N ASP A 181 -26.14 -2.13 -9.19
CA ASP A 181 -24.79 -2.44 -9.70
C ASP A 181 -24.89 -3.16 -11.06
N ARG A 182 -24.69 -2.37 -12.13
CA ARG A 182 -24.73 -2.81 -13.52
C ARG A 182 -23.56 -3.72 -13.90
N ASP A 183 -22.42 -3.55 -13.25
CA ASP A 183 -21.21 -4.27 -13.62
C ASP A 183 -21.21 -5.69 -13.04
N TRP A 184 -21.83 -5.88 -11.87
CA TRP A 184 -21.97 -7.20 -11.26
C TRP A 184 -22.81 -8.15 -12.11
N ILE A 185 -24.04 -7.79 -12.49
CA ILE A 185 -24.91 -8.67 -13.27
C ILE A 185 -24.29 -9.01 -14.63
N LEU A 186 -23.67 -8.05 -15.32
CA LEU A 186 -23.00 -8.28 -16.61
C LEU A 186 -21.71 -9.09 -16.45
N GLY A 187 -20.91 -8.81 -15.41
CA GLY A 187 -19.68 -9.51 -15.10
C GLY A 187 -19.92 -10.98 -14.74
N LEU A 188 -20.89 -11.24 -13.86
CA LEU A 188 -21.28 -12.59 -13.43
C LEU A 188 -21.80 -13.44 -14.61
N THR A 189 -22.59 -12.83 -15.50
CA THR A 189 -23.08 -13.53 -16.72
C THR A 189 -21.95 -13.93 -17.67
N LYS A 190 -20.89 -13.12 -17.74
CA LYS A 190 -19.67 -13.49 -18.50
C LYS A 190 -18.88 -14.59 -17.79
N ALA A 191 -18.81 -14.53 -16.46
CA ALA A 191 -18.05 -15.46 -15.65
C ALA A 191 -18.67 -16.86 -15.59
N ALA A 192 -20.00 -16.95 -15.57
CA ALA A 192 -20.76 -18.20 -15.42
C ALA A 192 -20.31 -19.31 -16.38
N LYS A 193 -20.19 -20.53 -15.84
CA LYS A 193 -19.63 -21.70 -16.53
C LYS A 193 -20.60 -22.85 -16.71
N SER A 194 -21.60 -22.98 -15.84
CA SER A 194 -22.49 -24.13 -15.75
C SER A 194 -23.96 -23.75 -15.81
N SER A 195 -24.42 -22.80 -14.98
CA SER A 195 -25.83 -22.44 -14.91
C SER A 195 -26.06 -20.98 -14.53
N ILE A 196 -27.18 -20.45 -15.02
CA ILE A 196 -27.77 -19.18 -14.59
C ILE A 196 -29.26 -19.44 -14.35
N LYS A 197 -29.73 -19.27 -13.12
CA LYS A 197 -31.13 -19.50 -12.75
C LYS A 197 -31.69 -18.22 -12.17
N ALA A 198 -32.76 -17.68 -12.75
CA ALA A 198 -33.27 -16.36 -12.39
C ALA A 198 -34.78 -16.38 -12.12
N THR A 199 -35.21 -15.63 -11.12
CA THR A 199 -36.61 -15.21 -10.97
C THR A 199 -36.75 -13.78 -11.50
N SER A 200 -37.95 -13.41 -11.94
CA SER A 200 -38.30 -12.05 -12.38
C SER A 200 -39.67 -11.71 -11.86
N LEU A 201 -39.77 -10.63 -11.07
CA LEU A 201 -41.06 -10.16 -10.56
C LEU A 201 -41.60 -9.05 -11.45
N SER A 202 -42.85 -9.19 -11.87
CA SER A 202 -43.56 -8.21 -12.70
C SER A 202 -43.70 -6.82 -12.10
N THR A 203 -43.47 -6.65 -10.81
CA THR A 203 -43.51 -5.35 -10.13
C THR A 203 -42.14 -4.67 -10.10
N VAL A 204 -41.05 -5.43 -10.06
CA VAL A 204 -39.67 -4.92 -9.92
C VAL A 204 -39.03 -4.62 -11.28
N ASP A 205 -39.18 -5.54 -12.24
CA ASP A 205 -38.60 -5.42 -13.60
C ASP A 205 -39.38 -4.46 -14.53
N ALA A 206 -40.56 -4.06 -14.09
CA ALA A 206 -41.50 -3.20 -14.78
C ALA A 206 -41.21 -1.70 -14.57
N GLY A 207 -40.48 -1.32 -13.52
CA GLY A 207 -40.43 0.08 -13.09
C GLY A 207 -41.85 0.65 -12.85
N GLY A 208 -42.80 -0.25 -12.52
CA GLY A 208 -44.23 -0.03 -12.39
C GLY A 208 -44.96 0.54 -13.62
N ARG A 209 -44.41 0.28 -14.81
CA ARG A 209 -45.12 0.25 -16.09
C ARG A 209 -45.05 -1.17 -16.68
N SER A 210 -45.92 -1.50 -17.63
CA SER A 210 -45.93 -2.83 -18.27
C SER A 210 -44.52 -3.27 -18.71
N PHE A 211 -44.23 -4.58 -18.68
CA PHE A 211 -42.96 -5.18 -19.11
C PHE A 211 -42.47 -4.72 -20.50
N VAL A 212 -43.39 -4.22 -21.34
CA VAL A 212 -43.14 -3.78 -22.72
C VAL A 212 -43.12 -2.27 -22.91
N ASP A 213 -43.55 -1.46 -21.93
CA ASP A 213 -43.55 0.00 -22.07
C ASP A 213 -42.57 0.65 -21.08
N GLY A 214 -41.27 0.52 -21.40
CA GLY A 214 -40.17 1.03 -20.58
C GLY A 214 -39.61 0.07 -19.53
N GLY A 215 -39.97 -1.21 -19.58
CA GLY A 215 -39.44 -2.26 -18.69
C GLY A 215 -37.92 -2.49 -18.87
N VAL A 216 -37.29 -3.12 -17.86
CA VAL A 216 -35.84 -3.39 -17.79
C VAL A 216 -35.29 -3.98 -19.08
N TRP A 217 -36.06 -4.82 -19.77
CA TRP A 217 -35.65 -5.53 -20.98
C TRP A 217 -35.44 -4.64 -22.21
N GLN A 218 -36.02 -3.45 -22.27
CA GLN A 218 -35.79 -2.48 -23.35
C GLN A 218 -34.64 -1.51 -23.07
N THR A 219 -34.11 -1.51 -21.84
CA THR A 219 -32.97 -0.67 -21.47
C THR A 219 -31.65 -1.19 -22.07
N ASP A 220 -30.65 -0.31 -22.19
CA ASP A 220 -29.29 -0.71 -22.61
C ASP A 220 -28.72 -1.82 -21.71
N LEU A 221 -28.99 -1.77 -20.40
CA LEU A 221 -28.57 -2.81 -19.46
C LEU A 221 -29.23 -4.16 -19.77
N GLY A 222 -30.57 -4.17 -19.93
CA GLY A 222 -31.33 -5.38 -20.25
C GLY A 222 -30.88 -6.01 -21.57
N GLN A 223 -30.67 -5.20 -22.61
CA GLN A 223 -30.19 -5.66 -23.91
C GLN A 223 -28.76 -6.24 -23.83
N ARG A 224 -27.85 -5.60 -23.09
CA ARG A 224 -26.51 -6.13 -22.84
C ARG A 224 -26.55 -7.45 -22.08
N TYR A 225 -27.40 -7.53 -21.06
CA TYR A 225 -27.56 -8.74 -20.27
C TYR A 225 -28.09 -9.90 -21.12
N LEU A 226 -29.13 -9.69 -21.95
CA LEU A 226 -29.63 -10.68 -22.90
C LEU A 226 -28.56 -11.12 -23.91
N ALA A 227 -27.76 -10.19 -24.42
CA ALA A 227 -26.65 -10.52 -25.32
C ALA A 227 -25.60 -11.40 -24.63
N LEU A 228 -25.31 -11.16 -23.35
CA LEU A 228 -24.38 -11.98 -22.57
C LEU A 228 -24.97 -13.35 -22.20
N GLN A 229 -26.27 -13.43 -21.92
CA GLN A 229 -26.95 -14.71 -21.72
C GLN A 229 -26.90 -15.55 -23.00
N ARG A 230 -27.18 -14.96 -24.17
CA ARG A 230 -27.02 -15.62 -25.47
C ARG A 230 -25.60 -16.13 -25.67
N GLN A 231 -24.58 -15.35 -25.28
CA GLN A 231 -23.19 -15.80 -25.33
C GLN A 231 -22.90 -16.93 -24.33
N ALA A 232 -23.48 -16.90 -23.13
CA ALA A 232 -23.34 -17.95 -22.13
C ALA A 232 -23.94 -19.27 -22.62
N ILE A 233 -25.14 -19.23 -23.20
CA ILE A 233 -25.80 -20.38 -23.81
C ILE A 233 -24.94 -20.99 -24.93
N LYS A 234 -24.33 -20.15 -25.78
CA LYS A 234 -23.38 -20.61 -26.80
C LYS A 234 -22.13 -21.30 -26.22
N ARG A 235 -21.74 -20.99 -24.98
CA ARG A 235 -20.66 -21.68 -24.25
C ARG A 235 -21.12 -22.96 -23.54
N GLY A 236 -22.41 -23.31 -23.62
CA GLY A 236 -23.00 -24.46 -22.94
C GLY A 236 -23.53 -24.19 -21.54
N VAL A 237 -23.63 -22.92 -21.13
CA VAL A 237 -24.24 -22.54 -19.84
C VAL A 237 -25.75 -22.72 -19.93
N ARG A 238 -26.35 -23.47 -18.99
CA ARG A 238 -27.81 -23.62 -18.92
C ARG A 238 -28.44 -22.37 -18.32
N VAL A 239 -29.35 -21.72 -19.03
CA VAL A 239 -30.02 -20.51 -18.55
C VAL A 239 -31.51 -20.77 -18.38
N GLN A 240 -32.00 -20.58 -17.16
CA GLN A 240 -33.39 -20.84 -16.76
C GLN A 240 -33.98 -19.57 -16.13
N ARG A 241 -35.19 -19.18 -16.52
CA ARG A 241 -35.88 -18.02 -15.96
C ARG A 241 -37.34 -18.32 -15.64
N ILE A 242 -37.76 -17.93 -14.44
CA ILE A 242 -39.16 -17.95 -14.00
C ILE A 242 -39.68 -16.52 -13.96
N PHE A 243 -40.71 -16.24 -14.74
CA PHE A 243 -41.46 -14.98 -14.65
C PHE A 243 -42.63 -15.17 -13.70
N ILE A 244 -42.63 -14.40 -12.62
CA ILE A 244 -43.62 -14.47 -11.55
C ILE A 244 -44.58 -13.30 -11.75
N ILE A 245 -45.83 -13.63 -12.06
CA ILE A 245 -46.89 -12.69 -12.43
C ILE A 245 -47.65 -12.34 -11.15
N ASP A 246 -47.39 -11.15 -10.63
CA ASP A 246 -47.91 -10.63 -9.36
C ASP A 246 -49.15 -9.71 -9.55
N ARG A 247 -49.53 -9.41 -10.80
CA ARG A 247 -50.67 -8.53 -11.09
C ARG A 247 -51.60 -9.12 -12.13
N ASP A 248 -52.89 -9.04 -11.85
CA ASP A 248 -54.00 -9.37 -12.77
C ASP A 248 -54.05 -8.46 -14.02
N GLU A 249 -53.23 -7.41 -14.09
CA GLU A 249 -53.35 -6.32 -15.08
C GLU A 249 -52.26 -6.31 -16.17
N LEU A 250 -51.35 -7.28 -16.21
CA LEU A 250 -50.38 -7.32 -17.31
C LEU A 250 -51.07 -7.76 -18.60
N PRO A 251 -51.03 -6.94 -19.68
CA PRO A 251 -51.59 -7.35 -20.96
C PRO A 251 -50.86 -8.62 -21.44
N ALA A 252 -51.61 -9.68 -21.75
CA ALA A 252 -51.04 -10.97 -22.17
C ALA A 252 -50.02 -10.83 -23.31
N LYS A 253 -50.26 -9.86 -24.23
CA LYS A 253 -49.35 -9.56 -25.35
C LYS A 253 -47.99 -9.04 -24.91
N ASP A 254 -47.93 -8.29 -23.81
CA ASP A 254 -46.68 -7.69 -23.34
C ASP A 254 -45.81 -8.75 -22.67
N LEU A 255 -46.44 -9.62 -21.87
CA LEU A 255 -45.79 -10.78 -21.31
C LEU A 255 -45.28 -11.70 -22.42
N ASP A 256 -46.10 -12.04 -23.41
CA ASP A 256 -45.70 -12.90 -24.53
C ASP A 256 -44.48 -12.37 -25.27
N GLN A 257 -44.39 -11.05 -25.51
CA GLN A 257 -43.20 -10.46 -26.17
C GLN A 257 -41.92 -10.67 -25.36
N VAL A 258 -41.98 -10.50 -24.03
CA VAL A 258 -40.82 -10.74 -23.17
C VAL A 258 -40.47 -12.22 -23.09
N LEU A 259 -41.46 -13.10 -22.96
CA LEU A 259 -41.23 -14.54 -22.97
C LEU A 259 -40.59 -14.99 -24.28
N GLN A 260 -41.10 -14.51 -25.43
CA GLN A 260 -40.51 -14.77 -26.75
C GLN A 260 -39.08 -14.22 -26.86
N LEU A 261 -38.81 -13.02 -26.32
CA LEU A 261 -37.47 -12.45 -26.33
C LEU A 261 -36.47 -13.38 -25.63
N HIS A 262 -36.80 -13.90 -24.45
CA HIS A 262 -35.94 -14.83 -23.72
C HIS A 262 -35.85 -16.21 -24.39
N TYR A 263 -36.99 -16.74 -24.85
CA TYR A 263 -37.04 -18.02 -25.55
C TYR A 263 -36.18 -17.99 -26.82
N SER A 264 -36.25 -16.92 -27.61
CA SER A 264 -35.51 -16.75 -28.87
C SER A 264 -33.98 -16.73 -28.73
N ILE A 265 -33.47 -16.49 -27.52
CA ILE A 265 -32.03 -16.53 -27.24
C ILE A 265 -31.59 -17.87 -26.63
N GLY A 266 -32.52 -18.81 -26.41
CA GLY A 266 -32.28 -20.15 -25.88
C GLY A 266 -32.45 -20.27 -24.37
N VAL A 267 -33.11 -19.32 -23.70
CA VAL A 267 -33.44 -19.44 -22.27
C VAL A 267 -34.59 -20.42 -22.10
N GLU A 268 -34.49 -21.30 -21.10
CA GLU A 268 -35.63 -22.10 -20.63
C GLU A 268 -36.54 -21.19 -19.81
N VAL A 269 -37.74 -20.94 -20.31
CA VAL A 269 -38.66 -19.96 -19.72
C VAL A 269 -39.87 -20.68 -19.10
N ARG A 270 -40.16 -20.34 -17.83
CA ARG A 270 -41.41 -20.71 -17.16
C ARG A 270 -42.14 -19.47 -16.66
N THR A 271 -43.46 -19.55 -16.58
CA THR A 271 -44.29 -18.56 -15.89
C THR A 271 -44.93 -19.17 -14.66
N LEU A 272 -45.07 -18.37 -13.61
CA LEU A 272 -45.77 -18.73 -12.38
C LEU A 272 -46.75 -17.62 -12.03
N ASP A 273 -48.01 -18.00 -11.83
CA ASP A 273 -49.05 -17.08 -11.37
C ASP A 273 -48.97 -16.94 -9.84
N ASN A 274 -48.80 -15.71 -9.34
CA ASN A 274 -48.69 -15.47 -7.91
C ASN A 274 -50.00 -15.86 -7.19
N THR A 275 -51.16 -15.69 -7.82
CA THR A 275 -52.46 -15.99 -7.19
C THR A 275 -52.64 -17.49 -6.88
N ALA A 276 -52.08 -18.36 -7.71
CA ALA A 276 -52.03 -19.81 -7.48
C ALA A 276 -50.97 -20.19 -6.43
N ALA A 277 -49.92 -19.39 -6.32
CA ALA A 277 -48.79 -19.56 -5.40
C ALA A 277 -49.03 -18.93 -4.00
N ALA A 278 -50.25 -19.02 -3.44
CA ALA A 278 -50.61 -18.54 -2.10
C ALA A 278 -49.61 -18.96 -1.00
N ALA A 279 -49.06 -20.18 -1.11
CA ALA A 279 -48.06 -20.73 -0.20
C ALA A 279 -46.68 -20.03 -0.25
N PHE A 280 -46.39 -19.28 -1.33
CA PHE A 280 -45.07 -18.71 -1.62
C PHE A 280 -45.00 -17.18 -1.49
N HIS A 281 -46.10 -16.49 -1.15
CA HIS A 281 -46.18 -15.02 -1.12
C HIS A 281 -45.10 -14.34 -0.24
N SER A 282 -44.66 -14.97 0.85
CA SER A 282 -43.59 -14.44 1.71
C SER A 282 -42.17 -14.72 1.20
N ARG A 283 -42.04 -15.53 0.14
CA ARG A 283 -40.78 -16.02 -0.43
C ARG A 283 -40.47 -15.43 -1.80
N LEU A 284 -41.43 -14.81 -2.49
CA LEU A 284 -41.20 -14.25 -3.81
C LEU A 284 -40.16 -13.12 -3.78
N ARG A 285 -38.99 -13.40 -4.34
CA ARG A 285 -37.87 -12.47 -4.45
C ARG A 285 -37.30 -12.52 -5.85
N ASP A 286 -36.82 -11.37 -6.31
CA ASP A 286 -36.02 -11.27 -7.52
C ASP A 286 -34.56 -11.61 -7.20
N PHE A 287 -34.10 -12.74 -7.72
CA PHE A 287 -32.72 -13.17 -7.56
C PHE A 287 -32.22 -13.94 -8.77
N ILE A 288 -30.90 -13.94 -8.93
CA ILE A 288 -30.20 -14.71 -9.96
C ILE A 288 -29.11 -15.55 -9.28
N LEU A 289 -29.16 -16.86 -9.50
CA LEU A 289 -28.11 -17.80 -9.12
C LEU A 289 -27.14 -17.98 -10.28
N PHE A 290 -25.85 -17.81 -10.01
CA PHE A 290 -24.76 -18.10 -10.94
C PHE A 290 -23.99 -19.32 -10.44
N ASP A 291 -23.93 -20.36 -11.27
CA ASP A 291 -23.21 -21.61 -11.01
C ASP A 291 -23.56 -22.28 -9.67
N GLU A 292 -24.74 -21.97 -9.11
CA GLU A 292 -25.19 -22.46 -7.79
C GLU A 292 -24.23 -22.12 -6.62
N VAL A 293 -23.34 -21.13 -6.80
CA VAL A 293 -22.36 -20.71 -5.79
C VAL A 293 -22.52 -19.24 -5.36
N LEU A 294 -23.31 -18.46 -6.11
CA LEU A 294 -23.49 -17.04 -5.87
C LEU A 294 -24.90 -16.61 -6.22
N SER A 295 -25.52 -15.82 -5.35
CA SER A 295 -26.85 -15.23 -5.58
C SER A 295 -26.76 -13.71 -5.68
N TYR A 296 -27.13 -13.15 -6.82
CA TYR A 296 -27.39 -11.73 -7.03
C TYR A 296 -28.83 -11.42 -6.63
N GLN A 297 -29.05 -10.40 -5.81
CA GLN A 297 -30.37 -10.01 -5.32
C GLN A 297 -30.57 -8.51 -5.49
N SER A 298 -31.74 -8.12 -5.99
CA SER A 298 -32.15 -6.72 -6.08
C SER A 298 -33.28 -6.45 -5.09
N THR A 299 -33.12 -5.44 -4.23
CA THR A 299 -34.17 -5.01 -3.30
C THR A 299 -34.69 -3.66 -3.76
N ALA A 300 -35.96 -3.60 -4.15
CA ALA A 300 -36.66 -2.36 -4.47
C ALA A 300 -37.34 -1.75 -3.24
N ALA A 301 -37.33 -0.42 -3.10
CA ALA A 301 -38.21 0.28 -2.18
C ALA A 301 -39.58 0.43 -2.83
N THR A 302 -40.60 -0.12 -2.16
CA THR A 302 -41.99 0.21 -2.44
C THR A 302 -42.37 1.40 -1.56
N THR A 303 -42.03 2.63 -1.97
CA THR A 303 -42.54 3.82 -1.27
C THR A 303 -44.03 3.95 -1.60
N LEU A 304 -44.89 3.97 -0.57
CA LEU A 304 -46.37 3.91 -0.57
C LEU A 304 -47.14 4.91 -1.46
N ARG A 305 -46.49 5.66 -2.37
CA ARG A 305 -47.13 6.59 -3.33
C ARG A 305 -46.41 6.71 -4.68
N GLN A 306 -45.32 5.98 -4.94
CA GLN A 306 -44.64 6.04 -6.23
C GLN A 306 -44.96 4.81 -7.07
N LEU A 307 -45.54 5.07 -8.24
CA LEU A 307 -45.87 4.06 -9.25
C LEU A 307 -44.63 3.40 -9.86
N ASN A 308 -43.40 3.80 -9.53
CA ASN A 308 -42.17 3.23 -10.07
C ASN A 308 -41.27 2.76 -8.90
N PRO A 309 -41.08 1.45 -8.67
CA PRO A 309 -40.11 0.96 -7.72
C PRO A 309 -38.70 1.39 -8.13
N ILE A 310 -37.95 1.90 -7.17
CA ILE A 310 -36.53 2.22 -7.34
C ILE A 310 -35.75 1.10 -6.66
N ILE A 311 -34.79 0.50 -7.38
CA ILE A 311 -33.83 -0.44 -6.77
C ILE A 311 -33.05 0.35 -5.73
N VAL A 312 -33.25 -0.01 -4.46
CA VAL A 312 -32.56 0.62 -3.34
C VAL A 312 -31.20 0.02 -3.20
N ASN A 313 -31.12 -1.31 -3.11
CA ASN A 313 -29.87 -2.03 -2.87
C ASN A 313 -29.75 -3.26 -3.76
N THR A 314 -28.52 -3.52 -4.19
CA THR A 314 -28.11 -4.77 -4.84
C THR A 314 -27.19 -5.53 -3.90
N SER A 315 -27.44 -6.82 -3.69
CA SER A 315 -26.60 -7.66 -2.84
C SER A 315 -26.05 -8.88 -3.58
N LEU A 316 -24.78 -9.21 -3.35
CA LEU A 316 -24.18 -10.49 -3.73
C LEU A 316 -24.06 -11.35 -2.49
N VAL A 317 -24.74 -12.48 -2.50
CA VAL A 317 -24.70 -13.48 -1.44
C VAL A 317 -23.79 -14.61 -1.89
N THR A 318 -22.71 -14.81 -1.14
CA THR A 318 -21.70 -15.85 -1.38
C THR A 318 -21.68 -16.90 -0.27
N ASP A 319 -22.34 -16.63 0.86
CA ASP A 319 -22.50 -17.58 1.97
C ASP A 319 -23.17 -18.89 1.50
N PRO A 320 -22.51 -20.06 1.62
CA PRO A 320 -23.01 -21.32 1.08
C PRO A 320 -24.38 -21.73 1.63
N GLU A 321 -24.66 -21.48 2.91
CA GLU A 321 -25.95 -21.84 3.50
C GLU A 321 -27.09 -21.04 2.88
N ARG A 322 -26.89 -19.74 2.70
CA ARG A 322 -27.87 -18.85 2.09
C ARG A 322 -28.02 -19.08 0.59
N VAL A 323 -26.92 -19.37 -0.11
CA VAL A 323 -26.99 -19.77 -1.52
C VAL A 323 -27.77 -21.08 -1.65
N ASN A 324 -27.54 -22.07 -0.78
CA ASN A 324 -28.29 -23.32 -0.79
C ASN A 324 -29.79 -23.11 -0.56
N LYS A 325 -30.17 -22.20 0.35
CA LYS A 325 -31.59 -21.80 0.52
C LYS A 325 -32.20 -21.27 -0.78
N ARG A 326 -31.45 -20.47 -1.55
CA ARG A 326 -31.89 -19.94 -2.84
C ARG A 326 -31.99 -21.03 -3.93
N ILE A 327 -31.08 -22.01 -3.92
CA ILE A 327 -31.14 -23.16 -4.84
C ILE A 327 -32.42 -23.94 -4.61
N LEU A 328 -32.73 -24.27 -3.35
CA LEU A 328 -33.95 -24.98 -2.98
C LEU A 328 -35.19 -24.17 -3.36
N GLU A 329 -35.20 -22.88 -3.05
CA GLU A 329 -36.30 -21.98 -3.40
C GLU A 329 -36.53 -21.91 -4.91
N PHE A 330 -35.48 -21.80 -5.72
CA PHE A 330 -35.61 -21.85 -7.17
C PHE A 330 -36.13 -23.20 -7.65
N ALA A 331 -35.65 -24.31 -7.09
CA ALA A 331 -36.09 -25.64 -7.46
C ALA A 331 -37.57 -25.87 -7.14
N ASP A 332 -38.04 -25.39 -5.98
CA ASP A 332 -39.45 -25.44 -5.58
C ASP A 332 -40.32 -24.65 -6.57
N LEU A 333 -39.92 -23.41 -6.90
CA LEU A 333 -40.64 -22.57 -7.86
C LEU A 333 -40.61 -23.15 -9.28
N TRP A 334 -39.46 -23.71 -9.70
CA TRP A 334 -39.30 -24.29 -11.02
C TRP A 334 -40.19 -25.51 -11.20
N ASN A 335 -40.33 -26.34 -10.16
CA ASN A 335 -41.09 -27.60 -10.20
C ASN A 335 -42.53 -27.49 -9.67
N ALA A 336 -43.00 -26.28 -9.35
CA ALA A 336 -44.37 -26.06 -8.89
C ALA A 336 -45.37 -26.54 -9.96
N GLU A 337 -46.52 -27.10 -9.54
CA GLU A 337 -47.56 -27.59 -10.46
C GLU A 337 -48.10 -26.48 -11.37
N ASP A 338 -48.16 -25.26 -10.85
CA ASP A 338 -48.63 -24.08 -11.58
C ASP A 338 -47.55 -23.42 -12.45
N ALA A 339 -46.30 -23.93 -12.42
CA ALA A 339 -45.23 -23.42 -13.27
C ALA A 339 -45.41 -23.93 -14.71
N ARG A 340 -45.78 -23.02 -15.61
CA ARG A 340 -46.05 -23.34 -17.01
C ARG A 340 -44.80 -23.11 -17.86
N GLU A 341 -44.41 -24.11 -18.62
CA GLU A 341 -43.37 -23.95 -19.64
C GLU A 341 -43.90 -23.09 -20.78
N PHE A 342 -43.12 -22.06 -21.14
CA PHE A 342 -43.43 -21.27 -22.31
C PHE A 342 -43.12 -22.06 -23.58
N ARG A 343 -44.15 -22.33 -24.39
CA ARG A 343 -44.02 -22.92 -25.73
C ARG A 343 -44.62 -21.93 -26.73
N PRO A 344 -43.83 -21.47 -27.72
CA PRO A 344 -44.23 -20.43 -28.65
C PRO A 344 -45.37 -20.85 -29.59
#